data_AF-A0A933CX91-F1
#
_entry.id   AF-A0A933CX91-F1
#
_cell.length_a   1.000
_cell.length_b   1.000
_cell.length_c   1.000
_cell.angle_alpha   90.00
_cell.angle_beta   90.00
_cell.angle_gamma   90.00
#
_symmetry.space_group_name_H-M   'P 1'
#
loop_
_entity.id
_entity.type
_entity.pdbx_description
1 polymer ?
#
loop_
_entity_poly.entity_id
_entity_poly.type
_entity_poly.pdbx_seq_one_letter_code
_entity_poly.pdbx_strand_id
1 'polypeptide(L)'
;MSAPVSKTFCLFFFLLLFAGPTFGQTTVRNKLKVPYSSFGPGLVPLWVGKDKGLFDKQQLDVELLYIATSPTIIQTMLSGEVQLSSSGQEAAMGA
;
A
#
# COMPACT_ATOMS: atom_id res chain seq x y z
N MET A 1 13.57 -48.61 36.80
CA MET A 1 14.13 -47.28 36.46
C MET A 1 14.06 -47.08 34.95
N SER A 2 12.97 -46.52 34.41
CA SER A 2 12.88 -46.08 32.99
C SER A 2 11.62 -45.24 32.81
N ALA A 3 11.65 -43.98 33.25
CA ALA A 3 10.54 -43.03 33.07
C ALA A 3 10.94 -41.57 32.67
N PRO A 4 12.23 -41.14 32.58
CA PRO A 4 12.51 -39.73 32.30
C PRO A 4 12.47 -39.35 30.80
N VAL A 5 12.64 -40.31 29.88
CA VAL A 5 12.78 -40.03 28.44
C VAL A 5 11.45 -39.65 27.79
N SER A 6 10.34 -40.30 28.19
CA SER A 6 9.00 -40.05 27.63
C SER A 6 8.47 -38.64 27.96
N LYS A 7 8.71 -38.14 29.19
CA LYS A 7 8.28 -36.79 29.60
C LYS A 7 9.08 -35.69 28.89
N THR A 8 10.37 -35.91 28.71
CA THR A 8 11.26 -34.98 28.00
C THR A 8 10.91 -34.92 26.52
N PHE A 9 10.57 -36.05 25.90
CA PHE A 9 10.15 -36.11 24.50
C PHE A 9 8.80 -35.42 24.24
N CYS A 10 7.80 -35.61 25.12
CA CYS A 10 6.53 -34.89 25.03
C CYS A 10 6.69 -33.38 25.20
N LEU A 11 7.56 -32.94 26.12
CA LEU A 11 7.77 -31.51 26.37
C LEU A 11 8.52 -30.85 25.21
N PHE A 12 9.49 -31.55 24.61
CA PHE A 12 10.19 -31.09 23.41
C PHE A 12 9.25 -31.02 22.19
N PHE A 13 8.39 -32.02 21.99
CA PHE A 13 7.40 -32.03 20.93
C PHE A 13 6.35 -30.92 21.10
N PHE A 14 5.90 -30.67 22.34
CA PHE A 14 4.97 -29.59 22.66
C PHE A 14 5.60 -28.20 22.45
N LEU A 15 6.89 -28.02 22.77
CA LEU A 15 7.64 -26.79 22.53
C LEU A 15 7.82 -26.51 21.04
N LEU A 16 8.07 -27.55 20.24
CA LEU A 16 8.20 -27.45 18.78
C LEU A 16 6.85 -27.15 18.10
N LEU A 17 5.73 -27.60 18.68
CA LEU A 17 4.39 -27.29 18.18
C LEU A 17 3.97 -25.82 18.45
N PHE A 18 4.47 -25.23 19.54
CA PHE A 18 4.17 -23.84 19.91
C PHE A 18 5.15 -22.82 19.31
N ALA A 19 6.30 -23.26 18.80
CA ALA A 19 7.18 -22.46 17.95
C ALA A 19 6.63 -22.36 16.51
N GLY A 20 5.37 -21.93 16.39
CA GLY A 20 4.80 -21.58 15.08
C GLY A 20 5.60 -20.43 14.47
N PRO A 21 5.77 -20.39 13.13
CA PRO A 21 6.44 -19.28 12.49
C PRO A 21 5.71 -18.00 12.88
N THR A 22 6.43 -17.08 13.53
CA THR A 22 5.98 -15.70 13.65
C THR A 22 5.86 -15.21 12.22
N PHE A 23 4.65 -15.30 11.64
CA PHE A 23 4.31 -14.62 10.41
C PHE A 23 4.50 -13.15 10.72
N GLY A 24 5.68 -12.63 10.40
CA GLY A 24 5.89 -11.20 10.31
C GLY A 24 4.83 -10.71 9.34
N GLN A 25 3.84 -9.99 9.85
CA GLN A 25 2.89 -9.27 9.02
C GLN A 25 3.70 -8.22 8.26
N THR A 26 4.25 -8.61 7.12
CA THR A 26 4.68 -7.67 6.10
C THR A 26 3.43 -6.87 5.78
N THR A 27 3.35 -5.67 6.35
CA THR A 27 2.35 -4.69 5.99
C THR A 27 2.57 -4.41 4.51
N VAL A 28 1.81 -5.09 3.65
CA VAL A 28 1.81 -4.83 2.22
C VAL A 28 1.20 -3.46 2.07
N ARG A 29 2.05 -2.44 1.96
CA ARG A 29 1.60 -1.09 1.69
C ARG A 29 1.04 -1.07 0.29
N ASN A 30 -0.23 -0.70 0.17
CA ASN A 30 -0.88 -0.67 -1.12
C ASN A 30 -0.39 0.58 -1.87
N LYS A 31 0.36 0.37 -2.95
CA LYS A 31 0.93 1.46 -3.74
C LYS A 31 -0.15 2.14 -4.55
N LEU A 32 -0.31 3.44 -4.37
CA LEU A 32 -1.31 4.25 -5.04
C LEU A 32 -0.65 5.42 -5.74
N LYS A 33 -0.58 5.34 -7.08
CA LYS A 33 -0.13 6.42 -7.94
C LYS A 33 -1.30 7.31 -8.32
N VAL A 34 -1.19 8.60 -8.04
CA VAL A 34 -2.21 9.61 -8.34
C VAL A 34 -1.61 10.70 -9.23
N PRO A 35 -1.82 10.62 -10.55
CA PRO A 35 -1.38 11.66 -11.45
C PRO A 35 -2.25 12.92 -11.35
N TYR A 36 -1.64 14.07 -11.60
CA TYR A 36 -2.30 15.38 -11.65
C TYR A 36 -1.68 16.25 -12.75
N SER A 37 -2.50 17.01 -13.47
CA SER A 37 -2.10 17.84 -14.63
C SER A 37 -2.04 19.34 -14.36
N SER A 38 -2.69 19.80 -13.30
CA SER A 38 -2.78 21.21 -12.95
C SER A 38 -2.41 21.43 -11.48
N PHE A 39 -1.88 22.61 -11.15
CA PHE A 39 -1.63 23.04 -9.78
C PHE A 39 -2.79 23.94 -9.36
N GLY A 40 -3.49 23.58 -8.28
CA GLY A 40 -4.62 24.36 -7.78
C GLY A 40 -4.91 24.08 -6.31
N PRO A 41 -5.70 24.94 -5.65
CA PRO A 41 -6.00 24.83 -4.22
C PRO A 41 -6.70 23.49 -3.86
N GLY A 42 -7.39 22.86 -4.81
CA GLY A 42 -8.01 21.55 -4.62
C GLY A 42 -7.02 20.40 -4.38
N LEU A 43 -5.75 20.55 -4.78
CA LEU A 43 -4.69 19.53 -4.58
C LEU A 43 -3.97 19.68 -3.23
N VAL A 44 -4.13 20.81 -2.54
CA VAL A 44 -3.45 21.09 -1.28
C VAL A 44 -3.72 20.01 -0.22
N PRO A 45 -4.97 19.53 0.00
CA PRO A 45 -5.21 18.46 0.96
C PRO A 45 -4.47 17.16 0.63
N LEU A 46 -4.27 16.87 -0.66
CA LEU A 46 -3.58 15.67 -1.13
C LEU A 46 -2.08 15.76 -0.86
N TRP A 47 -1.44 16.90 -1.14
CA TRP A 47 -0.04 17.15 -0.78
C TRP A 47 0.18 17.16 0.73
N VAL A 48 -0.65 17.89 1.48
CA VAL A 48 -0.55 17.94 2.94
C VAL A 48 -0.78 16.56 3.55
N GLY A 49 -1.72 15.78 3.00
CA GLY A 49 -1.97 14.39 3.38
C GLY A 49 -0.73 13.52 3.27
N LYS A 50 -0.01 13.65 2.15
CA LYS A 50 1.24 12.94 1.88
C LYS A 50 2.36 13.41 2.80
N ASP A 51 2.58 14.72 2.89
CA ASP A 51 3.65 15.32 3.70
C ASP A 51 3.51 15.02 5.20
N LYS A 52 2.26 14.88 5.68
CA LYS A 52 1.97 14.51 7.06
C LYS A 52 1.96 13.00 7.30
N GLY A 53 2.24 12.17 6.29
CA GLY A 53 2.21 10.72 6.39
C GLY A 53 0.83 10.17 6.78
N LEU A 54 -0.24 10.89 6.45
CA LEU A 54 -1.61 10.48 6.80
C LEU A 54 -2.01 9.22 6.03
N PHE A 55 -1.50 9.05 4.80
CA PHE A 55 -1.69 7.84 3.99
C PHE A 55 -0.92 6.64 4.53
N ASP A 56 0.30 6.85 5.03
CA ASP A 56 1.11 5.78 5.64
C ASP A 56 0.41 5.13 6.83
N LYS A 57 -0.31 5.94 7.63
CA LYS A 57 -1.13 5.44 8.76
C LYS A 57 -2.24 4.48 8.32
N GLN A 58 -2.71 4.63 7.07
CA GLN A 58 -3.71 3.76 6.45
C GLN A 58 -3.05 2.64 5.62
N GLN A 59 -1.74 2.42 5.76
CA GLN A 59 -0.98 1.45 4.96
C GLN A 59 -1.05 1.73 3.45
N LEU A 60 -1.27 2.99 3.05
CA LEU A 60 -1.29 3.45 1.67
C LEU A 60 0.03 4.16 1.35
N ASP A 61 0.74 3.66 0.34
CA ASP A 61 1.94 4.31 -0.20
C ASP A 61 1.53 5.20 -1.38
N VAL A 62 1.25 6.47 -1.09
CA VAL A 62 0.70 7.42 -2.07
C VAL A 62 1.81 8.18 -2.79
N GLU A 63 1.86 7.99 -4.11
CA GLU A 63 2.77 8.69 -5.01
C GLU A 63 1.99 9.70 -5.85
N LEU A 64 2.37 10.97 -5.78
CA LEU A 64 1.74 12.06 -6.50
C LEU A 64 2.61 12.39 -7.70
N LEU A 65 2.06 12.21 -8.91
CA LEU A 65 2.81 12.29 -10.16
C LEU A 65 2.31 13.47 -10.99
N TYR A 66 3.17 14.45 -11.26
CA TYR A 66 2.80 15.53 -12.16
C TYR A 66 2.87 15.03 -13.61
N ILE A 67 1.73 15.06 -14.31
CA ILE A 67 1.63 14.71 -15.73
C ILE A 67 0.93 15.87 -16.45
N ALA A 68 1.70 16.70 -17.13
CA ALA A 68 1.19 17.93 -17.78
C ALA A 68 0.11 17.69 -18.85
N THR A 69 -0.05 16.46 -19.34
CA THR A 69 -0.91 16.13 -20.48
C THR A 69 -1.96 15.09 -20.10
N SER A 70 -3.25 15.46 -20.14
CA SER A 70 -4.38 14.58 -19.81
C SER A 70 -4.43 13.27 -20.61
N PRO A 71 -4.11 13.23 -21.92
CA PRO A 71 -3.97 11.98 -22.67
C PRO A 71 -3.05 10.95 -22.02
N THR A 72 -1.91 11.37 -21.47
CA THR A 72 -0.97 10.48 -20.77
C THR A 72 -1.59 9.93 -19.49
N ILE A 73 -2.39 10.73 -18.78
CA ILE A 73 -3.15 10.28 -17.61
C ILE A 73 -4.18 9.21 -18.00
N ILE A 74 -4.92 9.42 -19.09
CA ILE A 74 -5.88 8.42 -19.59
C ILE A 74 -5.17 7.13 -20.03
N GLN A 75 -4.04 7.22 -20.72
CA GLN A 75 -3.28 6.04 -21.14
C GLN A 75 -2.76 5.23 -19.94
N THR A 76 -2.27 5.92 -18.90
CA THR A 76 -1.82 5.24 -17.67
C THR A 76 -2.99 4.60 -16.92
N MET A 77 -4.17 5.22 -16.93
CA MET A 77 -5.40 4.63 -16.38
C MET A 77 -5.84 3.39 -17.17
N LEU A 78 -5.84 3.46 -18.51
CA LEU A 78 -6.21 2.34 -19.39
C LEU A 78 -5.22 1.18 -19.29
N SER A 79 -3.93 1.47 -19.12
CA SER A 79 -2.88 0.48 -18.88
C SER A 79 -2.97 -0.16 -17.49
N GLY A 80 -3.82 0.35 -16.60
CA GLY A 80 -3.93 -0.09 -15.20
C GLY A 80 -2.75 0.32 -14.32
N GLU A 81 -1.87 1.20 -14.80
CA GLU A 81 -0.72 1.68 -14.04
C GLU A 81 -1.14 2.62 -12.90
N VAL A 82 -2.23 3.36 -13.11
CA VAL A 82 -2.84 4.24 -12.11
C VAL A 82 -4.33 3.92 -12.00
N GLN A 83 -4.84 3.84 -10.77
CA GLN A 83 -6.23 3.47 -10.51
C GLN A 83 -7.16 4.68 -10.43
N LEU A 84 -6.60 5.84 -10.12
CA LEU A 84 -7.36 7.08 -9.91
C LEU A 84 -6.50 8.29 -10.22
N SER A 85 -7.13 9.35 -10.72
CA SER A 85 -6.50 10.62 -11.06
C SER A 85 -7.19 11.77 -10.34
N SER A 86 -6.40 12.71 -9.82
CA SER A 86 -6.95 13.95 -9.23
C SER A 86 -7.43 14.94 -10.30
N SER A 87 -7.08 14.71 -11.57
CA SER A 87 -7.49 15.53 -12.71
C SER A 87 -8.57 14.86 -13.56
N GLY A 88 -9.32 13.90 -13.02
CA GLY A 88 -10.41 13.23 -13.75
C GLY A 88 -11.46 14.19 -14.35
N GLN A 89 -11.66 15.37 -13.76
CA GLN A 89 -12.49 16.44 -14.33
C GLN A 89 -11.87 17.08 -15.59
N GLU A 90 -10.55 17.27 -15.62
CA GLU A 90 -9.81 17.80 -16.78
C GLU A 90 -9.70 16.76 -17.90
N ALA A 91 -9.62 15.48 -17.52
CA ALA A 91 -9.57 14.37 -18.47
C ALA A 91 -10.92 14.09 -19.13
N ALA A 92 -12.04 14.29 -18.42
CA ALA A 92 -13.39 14.17 -18.97
C ALA A 92 -13.79 15.36 -19.86
N MET A 93 -13.25 16.56 -19.64
CA MET A 93 -13.53 17.74 -20.47
C MET A 93 -12.77 17.77 -21.81
N GLY A 94 -11.81 16.86 -22.00
CA GLY A 94 -11.05 16.73 -23.24
C GLY A 94 -11.44 15.52 -24.11
N ALA A 95 -12.48 14.77 -23.71
CA ALA A 95 -13.02 13.62 -24.44
C ALA A 95 -14.29 13.97 -25.20
#